data_AF-A0A3B9YYX7-F1
#
_entry.id   AF-A0A3B9YYX7-F1
#
_cell.length_a   1.000
_cell.length_b   1.000
_cell.length_c   1.000
_cell.angle_alpha   90.00
_cell.angle_beta   90.00
_cell.angle_gamma   90.00
#
_symmetry.space_group_name_H-M   'P 1'
#
loop_
_entity.id
_entity.type
_entity.pdbx_description
1 polymer ?
#
loop_
_entity_poly.entity_id
_entity_poly.type
_entity_poly.pdbx_seq_one_letter_code
_entity_poly.pdbx_strand_id
1 'polypeptide(L)'
;MRDPNPTIISRSEPTVSRTSASYSIIVRCQIENRPGMLGRLASTIGEAGGDIGAIDIVRQERGILTRDVTVNCRNDSHGEAIVAMLKTIDGITVVNVSDRTFLMHLGGKIEVTSKSPLKTRDDLSMAYTPGVARVVRAIAEDPARAFALTIKRNTVAVVSDGSAILGLGNLGPLA
;
A
#
# COMPACT_ATOMS: atom_id res chain seq x y z
N MET A 1 36.34 41.29 -31.29
CA MET A 1 36.13 40.33 -32.39
C MET A 1 36.31 38.93 -31.80
N ARG A 2 35.36 38.03 -32.08
CA ARG A 2 35.14 36.66 -31.55
C ARG A 2 34.13 36.52 -30.39
N ASP A 3 32.88 36.48 -30.84
CA ASP A 3 31.73 35.63 -30.53
C ASP A 3 31.21 35.39 -29.09
N PRO A 4 29.89 35.61 -28.87
CA PRO A 4 29.20 35.31 -27.63
C PRO A 4 28.80 33.83 -27.55
N ASN A 5 28.87 33.29 -26.34
CA ASN A 5 28.49 31.94 -25.96
C ASN A 5 27.03 31.61 -26.36
N PRO A 6 26.73 30.49 -27.05
CA PRO A 6 25.36 30.18 -27.45
C PRO A 6 24.55 29.68 -26.25
N THR A 7 23.40 30.30 -26.07
CA THR A 7 22.30 29.89 -25.19
C THR A 7 21.88 28.45 -25.52
N ILE A 8 22.23 27.48 -24.65
CA ILE A 8 21.57 26.18 -24.64
C ILE A 8 20.28 26.33 -23.84
N ILE A 9 19.19 26.55 -24.57
CA ILE A 9 17.84 26.34 -24.05
C ILE A 9 17.68 24.83 -23.89
N SER A 10 17.91 24.32 -22.68
CA SER A 10 17.46 22.99 -22.29
C SER A 10 15.93 23.00 -22.31
N ARG A 11 15.36 22.56 -23.44
CA ARG A 11 13.97 22.13 -23.47
C ARG A 11 13.92 20.83 -22.67
N SER A 12 13.41 20.88 -21.44
CA SER A 12 13.00 19.67 -20.74
C SER A 12 11.91 19.02 -21.59
N GLU A 13 12.23 17.87 -22.18
CA GLU A 13 11.24 16.96 -22.75
C GLU A 13 10.17 16.67 -21.69
N PRO A 14 8.88 16.57 -22.07
CA PRO A 14 7.85 16.13 -21.15
C PRO A 14 8.25 14.74 -20.66
N THR A 15 8.57 14.63 -19.37
CA THR A 15 8.88 13.35 -18.73
C THR A 15 7.73 12.40 -19.03
N VAL A 16 7.99 11.36 -19.84
CA VAL A 16 7.07 10.26 -20.03
C VAL A 16 6.80 9.70 -18.64
N SER A 17 5.63 10.02 -18.08
CA SER A 17 5.23 9.57 -16.76
C SER A 17 5.30 8.05 -16.76
N ARG A 18 6.32 7.51 -16.09
CA ARG A 18 6.53 6.07 -15.96
C ARG A 18 5.45 5.51 -15.04
N THR A 19 4.91 4.35 -15.36
CA THR A 19 4.01 3.63 -14.46
C THR A 19 4.68 3.36 -13.11
N SER A 20 3.91 3.32 -12.03
CA SER A 20 4.43 3.16 -10.66
C SER A 20 3.53 2.25 -9.81
N ALA A 21 4.14 1.58 -8.84
CA ALA A 21 3.43 0.81 -7.83
C ALA A 21 2.51 1.68 -6.96
N SER A 22 2.81 2.96 -6.78
CA SER A 22 1.98 3.90 -6.00
C SER A 22 0.59 4.13 -6.60
N TYR A 23 0.46 3.93 -7.91
CA TYR A 23 -0.79 4.01 -8.67
C TYR A 23 -1.17 2.64 -9.22
N SER A 24 -0.93 1.57 -8.46
CA SER A 24 -1.23 0.21 -8.91
C SER A 24 -2.63 -0.23 -8.49
N ILE A 25 -3.36 -0.81 -9.44
CA ILE A 25 -4.71 -1.35 -9.24
C ILE A 25 -4.71 -2.87 -9.40
N ILE A 26 -5.60 -3.55 -8.68
CA ILE A 26 -5.95 -4.95 -8.88
C ILE A 26 -7.33 -4.99 -9.52
N VAL A 27 -7.39 -5.46 -10.76
CA VAL A 27 -8.63 -5.64 -11.49
C VAL A 27 -9.04 -7.09 -11.41
N ARG A 28 -10.14 -7.38 -10.71
CA ARG A 28 -10.75 -8.70 -10.70
C ARG A 28 -11.63 -8.86 -11.92
N CYS A 29 -11.24 -9.74 -12.83
CA CYS A 29 -11.95 -10.02 -14.08
C CYS A 29 -12.49 -11.45 -14.09
N GLN A 30 -13.74 -11.61 -14.47
CA GLN A 30 -14.26 -12.87 -14.98
C GLN A 30 -13.99 -12.93 -16.49
N ILE A 31 -13.37 -14.01 -16.94
CA ILE A 31 -12.88 -14.18 -18.30
C ILE A 31 -13.44 -15.49 -18.83
N GLU A 32 -14.12 -15.46 -19.98
CA GLU A 32 -14.55 -16.68 -20.66
C GLU A 32 -13.36 -17.62 -20.92
N ASN A 33 -13.55 -18.90 -20.66
CA ASN A 33 -12.51 -19.91 -20.82
C ASN A 33 -12.34 -20.35 -22.29
N ARG A 34 -12.00 -19.39 -23.16
CA ARG A 34 -11.65 -19.62 -24.57
C ARG A 34 -10.20 -19.16 -24.86
N PRO A 35 -9.46 -19.84 -25.74
CA PRO A 35 -8.10 -19.43 -26.11
C PRO A 35 -8.02 -17.97 -26.56
N GLY A 36 -6.92 -17.30 -26.21
CA GLY A 36 -6.66 -15.90 -26.60
C GLY A 36 -7.30 -14.84 -25.71
N MET A 37 -8.20 -15.18 -24.79
CA MET A 37 -8.86 -14.18 -23.92
C MET A 37 -7.90 -13.44 -22.99
N LEU A 38 -6.99 -14.18 -22.34
CA LEU A 38 -5.96 -13.56 -21.50
C LEU A 38 -5.02 -12.68 -22.34
N GLY A 39 -4.70 -13.12 -23.56
CA GLY A 39 -3.90 -12.35 -24.51
C GLY A 39 -4.58 -11.02 -24.86
N ARG A 40 -5.88 -11.03 -25.19
CA ARG A 40 -6.66 -9.80 -25.45
C ARG A 40 -6.63 -8.85 -24.27
N LEU A 41 -6.89 -9.36 -23.06
CA LEU A 41 -6.80 -8.54 -21.84
C LEU A 41 -5.40 -7.91 -21.67
N ALA A 42 -4.35 -8.71 -21.81
CA ALA A 42 -2.98 -8.24 -21.66
C ALA A 42 -2.59 -7.21 -22.73
N SER A 43 -2.97 -7.46 -23.99
CA SER A 43 -2.76 -6.53 -25.11
C SER A 43 -3.48 -5.20 -24.87
N THR A 44 -4.76 -5.21 -24.49
CA THR A 44 -5.52 -3.99 -24.21
C THR A 44 -4.90 -3.17 -23.07
N ILE A 45 -4.38 -3.82 -22.01
CA ILE A 45 -3.67 -3.11 -20.94
C ILE A 45 -2.37 -2.49 -21.46
N GLY A 46 -1.58 -3.26 -22.21
CA GLY A 46 -0.31 -2.79 -22.77
C GLY A 46 -0.48 -1.65 -23.78
N GLU A 47 -1.49 -1.72 -24.64
CA GLU A 47 -1.84 -0.67 -25.61
C GLU A 47 -2.31 0.62 -24.93
N ALA A 48 -2.95 0.52 -23.76
CA ALA A 48 -3.26 1.68 -22.93
C ALA A 48 -2.00 2.35 -22.33
N GLY A 49 -0.87 1.65 -22.33
CA GLY A 49 0.35 2.03 -21.60
C GLY A 49 0.35 1.59 -20.14
N GLY A 50 -0.51 0.64 -19.75
CA GLY A 50 -0.45 -0.01 -18.44
C GLY A 50 0.67 -1.05 -18.37
N ASP A 51 1.34 -1.13 -17.23
CA ASP A 51 2.38 -2.13 -16.99
C ASP A 51 1.82 -3.27 -16.12
N ILE A 52 1.78 -4.47 -16.68
CA ILE A 52 1.18 -5.64 -16.02
C ILE A 52 2.17 -6.22 -15.02
N GLY A 53 1.78 -6.27 -13.74
CA GLY A 53 2.60 -6.84 -12.68
C GLY A 53 2.39 -8.34 -12.50
N ALA A 54 1.26 -8.72 -11.92
CA ALA A 54 0.91 -10.10 -11.59
C ALA A 54 -0.48 -10.45 -12.14
N ILE A 55 -0.67 -11.71 -12.53
CA ILE A 55 -1.96 -12.25 -12.97
C ILE A 55 -2.20 -13.55 -12.21
N ASP A 56 -3.15 -13.53 -11.29
CA ASP A 56 -3.45 -14.63 -10.39
C ASP A 56 -4.83 -15.22 -10.70
N ILE A 57 -4.95 -16.56 -10.70
CA ILE A 57 -6.25 -17.21 -10.82
C ILE A 57 -6.87 -17.32 -9.43
N VAL A 58 -8.03 -16.67 -9.24
CA VAL A 58 -8.76 -16.70 -7.97
C VAL A 58 -9.75 -17.86 -7.92
N ARG A 59 -10.44 -18.10 -9.03
CA ARG A 59 -11.47 -19.15 -9.12
C ARG A 59 -11.62 -19.65 -10.56
N GLN A 60 -11.88 -20.94 -10.69
CA GLN A 60 -12.24 -21.57 -11.96
C GLN A 60 -13.62 -22.22 -11.82
N GLU A 61 -14.55 -21.80 -12.68
CA GLU A 61 -15.88 -22.39 -12.83
C GLU A 61 -16.05 -22.90 -14.25
N ARG A 62 -17.10 -23.69 -14.51
CA ARG A 62 -17.34 -24.24 -15.85
C ARG A 62 -17.56 -23.10 -16.85
N GLY A 63 -16.58 -22.87 -17.71
CA GLY A 63 -16.62 -21.87 -18.77
C GLY A 63 -16.13 -20.48 -18.39
N ILE A 64 -15.84 -20.19 -17.11
CA ILE A 64 -15.41 -18.86 -16.64
C ILE A 64 -14.19 -18.99 -15.71
N LEU A 65 -13.18 -18.16 -15.93
CA LEU A 65 -11.99 -18.00 -15.11
C LEU A 65 -12.02 -16.63 -14.43
N THR A 66 -12.04 -16.60 -13.10
CA THR A 66 -11.86 -15.36 -12.34
C THR A 66 -10.38 -15.15 -12.08
N ARG A 67 -9.84 -14.02 -12.53
CA ARG A 67 -8.45 -13.63 -12.34
C ARG A 67 -8.34 -12.26 -11.70
N ASP A 68 -7.37 -12.11 -10.82
CA ASP A 68 -6.92 -10.80 -10.34
C ASP A 68 -5.72 -10.38 -11.19
N VAL A 69 -5.80 -9.20 -11.79
CA VAL A 69 -4.76 -8.64 -12.65
C VAL A 69 -4.24 -7.36 -12.02
N THR A 70 -2.97 -7.37 -11.62
CA THR A 70 -2.30 -6.19 -11.09
C THR A 70 -1.75 -5.35 -12.24
N VAL A 71 -2.10 -4.08 -12.28
CA VAL A 71 -1.66 -3.13 -13.30
C VAL A 71 -1.07 -1.89 -12.63
N ASN A 72 0.17 -1.57 -12.96
CA ASN A 72 0.82 -0.32 -12.57
C ASN A 72 0.36 0.79 -13.54
N CYS A 73 -0.15 1.89 -12.99
CA CYS A 73 -0.62 3.03 -13.76
C CYS A 73 0.28 4.26 -13.56
N ARG A 74 0.04 5.30 -14.34
CA ARG A 74 0.77 6.58 -14.28
C ARG A 74 0.20 7.51 -13.21
N ASN A 75 -1.10 7.43 -13.03
CA ASN A 75 -1.93 8.16 -12.08
C ASN A 75 -3.32 7.50 -12.02
N ASP A 76 -4.21 8.04 -11.20
CA ASP A 76 -5.58 7.52 -11.00
C ASP A 76 -6.40 7.54 -12.29
N SER A 77 -6.40 8.65 -13.03
CA SER A 77 -7.14 8.80 -14.30
C SER A 77 -6.73 7.77 -15.35
N HIS A 78 -5.46 7.37 -15.37
CA HIS A 78 -4.96 6.33 -16.25
C HIS A 78 -5.47 4.95 -15.86
N GLY A 79 -5.56 4.66 -14.55
CA GLY A 79 -6.16 3.43 -14.05
C GLY A 79 -7.64 3.32 -14.42
N GLU A 80 -8.40 4.41 -14.26
CA GLU A 80 -9.80 4.49 -14.67
C GLU A 80 -9.98 4.24 -16.18
N ALA A 81 -9.13 4.86 -17.01
CA ALA A 81 -9.15 4.66 -18.45
C ALA A 81 -8.88 3.20 -18.85
N ILE A 82 -7.89 2.55 -18.24
CA ILE A 82 -7.60 1.12 -18.47
C ILE A 82 -8.80 0.26 -18.11
N VAL A 83 -9.40 0.49 -16.94
CA VAL A 83 -10.60 -0.24 -16.49
C VAL A 83 -11.76 -0.04 -17.46
N ALA A 84 -11.97 1.18 -17.96
CA ALA A 84 -13.01 1.46 -18.94
C ALA A 84 -12.80 0.67 -20.24
N MET A 85 -11.57 0.59 -20.75
CA MET A 85 -11.27 -0.21 -21.94
C MET A 85 -11.45 -1.71 -21.68
N LEU A 86 -11.01 -2.22 -20.52
CA LEU A 86 -11.20 -3.63 -20.16
C LEU A 86 -12.68 -4.03 -20.13
N LYS A 87 -13.57 -3.12 -19.72
CA LYS A 87 -15.03 -3.34 -19.73
C LYS A 87 -15.63 -3.45 -21.14
N THR A 88 -14.91 -3.01 -22.18
CA THR A 88 -15.37 -3.13 -23.58
C THR A 88 -14.99 -4.44 -24.25
N ILE A 89 -14.14 -5.27 -23.62
CA ILE A 89 -13.70 -6.53 -24.22
C ILE A 89 -14.82 -7.58 -24.08
N ASP A 90 -15.34 -8.02 -25.23
CA ASP A 90 -16.31 -9.11 -25.29
C ASP A 90 -15.77 -10.39 -24.65
N GLY A 91 -16.56 -10.99 -23.74
CA GLY A 91 -16.19 -12.17 -22.95
C GLY A 91 -15.31 -11.87 -21.72
N ILE A 92 -15.11 -10.60 -21.35
CA ILE A 92 -14.50 -10.19 -20.08
C ILE A 92 -15.46 -9.30 -19.29
N THR A 93 -15.65 -9.63 -18.02
CA THR A 93 -16.42 -8.81 -17.08
C THR A 93 -15.50 -8.36 -15.94
N VAL A 94 -15.36 -7.06 -15.74
CA VAL A 94 -14.66 -6.50 -14.58
C VAL A 94 -15.61 -6.55 -13.38
N VAL A 95 -15.30 -7.40 -12.40
CA VAL A 95 -16.10 -7.62 -11.19
C VAL A 95 -15.79 -6.58 -10.12
N ASN A 96 -14.51 -6.30 -9.89
CA ASN A 96 -14.07 -5.35 -8.88
C ASN A 96 -12.75 -4.71 -9.29
N VAL A 97 -12.51 -3.50 -8.81
CA VAL A 97 -11.23 -2.79 -8.95
C VAL A 97 -10.81 -2.32 -7.57
N SER A 98 -9.61 -2.69 -7.16
CA SER A 98 -9.06 -2.30 -5.87
C SER A 98 -7.76 -1.52 -6.06
N ASP A 99 -7.64 -0.37 -5.40
CA ASP A 99 -6.39 0.37 -5.31
C ASP A 99 -5.47 -0.29 -4.27
N ARG A 100 -4.23 -0.64 -4.66
CA ARG A 100 -3.29 -1.34 -3.77
C ARG A 100 -2.79 -0.47 -2.62
N THR A 101 -2.69 0.84 -2.82
CA THR A 101 -2.37 1.78 -1.75
C THR A 101 -3.49 1.76 -0.71
N PHE A 102 -4.75 1.83 -1.11
CA PHE A 102 -5.87 1.75 -0.16
C PHE A 102 -5.95 0.38 0.53
N LEU A 103 -5.75 -0.72 -0.20
CA LEU A 103 -5.72 -2.06 0.38
C LEU A 103 -4.65 -2.20 1.47
N MET A 104 -3.47 -1.62 1.27
CA MET A 104 -2.40 -1.61 2.28
C MET A 104 -2.75 -0.82 3.54
N HIS A 105 -3.72 0.09 3.47
CA HIS A 105 -4.16 0.91 4.62
C HIS A 105 -5.42 0.33 5.31
N LEU A 106 -6.03 -0.73 4.79
CA LEU A 106 -7.19 -1.36 5.43
C LEU A 106 -6.82 -1.88 6.82
N GLY A 107 -7.49 -1.37 7.86
CA GLY A 107 -7.23 -1.72 9.26
C GLY A 107 -6.06 -0.97 9.90
N GLY A 108 -5.42 -0.04 9.19
CA GLY A 108 -4.24 0.68 9.66
C GLY A 108 -2.94 -0.09 9.42
N LYS A 109 -1.81 0.55 9.74
CA LYS A 109 -0.45 0.03 9.44
C LYS A 109 0.37 -0.32 10.68
N ILE A 110 -0.20 -0.11 11.87
CA ILE A 110 0.49 -0.29 13.15
C ILE A 110 -0.23 -1.40 13.92
N GLU A 111 0.55 -2.33 14.45
CA GLU A 111 0.10 -3.34 15.41
C GLU A 111 0.90 -3.25 16.72
N VAL A 112 0.34 -3.78 17.80
CA VAL A 112 1.01 -3.90 19.10
C VAL A 112 1.10 -5.37 19.47
N THR A 113 2.31 -5.88 19.64
CA THR A 113 2.56 -7.28 19.96
C THR A 113 3.35 -7.40 21.27
N SER A 114 3.06 -8.45 22.04
CA SER A 114 3.82 -8.72 23.26
C SER A 114 5.25 -9.15 22.93
N LYS A 115 6.24 -8.52 23.55
CA LYS A 115 7.66 -8.91 23.42
C LYS A 115 7.97 -10.25 24.08
N SER A 116 7.17 -10.64 25.08
CA SER A 116 7.30 -11.89 25.82
C SER A 116 6.10 -12.78 25.54
N PRO A 117 6.29 -14.07 25.21
CA PRO A 117 5.17 -14.99 25.06
C PRO A 117 4.38 -15.09 26.37
N LEU A 118 3.04 -15.00 26.29
CA LEU A 118 2.13 -15.16 27.42
C LEU A 118 1.23 -16.37 27.14
N LYS A 119 1.73 -17.57 27.44
CA LYS A 119 1.05 -18.83 27.09
C LYS A 119 0.37 -19.48 28.29
N THR A 120 0.83 -19.16 29.49
CA THR A 120 0.40 -19.80 30.73
C THR A 120 -0.08 -18.78 31.76
N ARG A 121 -0.75 -19.29 32.80
CA ARG A 121 -1.14 -18.48 33.97
C ARG A 121 0.08 -17.91 34.70
N ASP A 122 1.19 -18.64 34.71
CA ASP A 122 2.42 -18.20 35.36
C ASP A 122 3.05 -17.04 34.59
N ASP A 123 3.04 -17.09 33.25
CA ASP A 123 3.48 -15.97 32.40
C ASP A 123 2.67 -14.70 32.70
N LEU A 124 1.35 -14.84 32.80
CA LEU A 124 0.46 -13.73 33.16
C LEU A 124 0.73 -13.24 34.59
N SER A 125 1.01 -14.14 35.52
CA SER A 125 1.31 -13.77 36.91
C SER A 125 2.62 -13.00 37.04
N MET A 126 3.58 -13.24 36.13
CA MET A 126 4.83 -12.50 36.04
C MET A 126 4.69 -11.15 35.32
N ALA A 127 4.04 -11.15 34.15
CA ALA A 127 3.87 -9.96 33.32
C ALA A 127 2.85 -8.97 33.91
N TYR A 128 1.91 -9.48 34.70
CA TYR A 128 0.85 -8.72 35.35
C TYR A 128 0.82 -9.03 36.85
N THR A 129 -0.37 -9.13 37.43
CA THR A 129 -0.55 -9.34 38.86
C THR A 129 -0.25 -10.79 39.26
N PRO A 130 0.51 -11.04 40.35
CA PRO A 130 1.10 -10.06 41.28
C PRO A 130 2.53 -9.60 40.93
N GLY A 131 3.19 -10.21 39.94
CA GLY A 131 4.61 -10.01 39.63
C GLY A 131 5.02 -8.58 39.29
N VAL A 132 4.16 -7.85 38.55
CA VAL A 132 4.38 -6.47 38.11
C VAL A 132 4.55 -5.48 39.27
N ALA A 133 4.02 -5.80 40.46
CA ALA A 133 4.15 -4.93 41.64
C ALA A 133 5.62 -4.67 42.02
N ARG A 134 6.51 -5.63 41.78
CA ARG A 134 7.96 -5.47 42.02
C ARG A 134 8.58 -4.44 41.08
N VAL A 135 8.16 -4.44 39.81
CA VAL A 135 8.61 -3.45 38.81
C VAL A 135 8.10 -2.05 39.17
N VAL A 136 6.83 -1.95 39.59
CA VAL A 136 6.24 -0.67 40.02
C VAL A 136 7.00 -0.07 41.21
N ARG A 137 7.26 -0.87 42.26
CA ARG A 137 8.03 -0.41 43.43
C ARG A 137 9.45 0.01 43.05
N ALA A 138 10.12 -0.78 42.21
CA ALA A 138 11.46 -0.43 41.74
C ALA A 138 11.52 0.91 41.00
N ILE A 139 10.49 1.25 40.22
CA ILE A 139 10.39 2.55 39.53
C ILE A 139 10.00 3.67 40.49
N ALA A 140 9.16 3.39 41.50
CA ALA A 140 8.80 4.37 42.52
C ALA A 140 10.02 4.79 43.38
N GLU A 141 10.91 3.84 43.69
CA GLU A 141 12.18 4.09 44.39
C GLU A 141 13.19 4.82 43.52
N ASP A 142 13.29 4.45 42.24
CA ASP A 142 14.20 5.06 41.26
C ASP A 142 13.51 5.25 39.90
N PRO A 143 13.00 6.47 39.61
CA PRO A 143 12.31 6.77 38.36
C PRO A 143 13.15 6.54 37.09
N ALA A 144 14.49 6.55 37.19
CA ALA A 144 15.36 6.30 36.04
C ALA A 144 15.22 4.85 35.52
N ARG A 145 14.85 3.91 36.40
CA ARG A 145 14.59 2.50 36.02
C ARG A 145 13.45 2.33 35.04
N ALA A 146 12.56 3.32 34.89
CA ALA A 146 11.53 3.29 33.86
C ALA A 146 12.12 3.12 32.45
N PHE A 147 13.32 3.68 32.19
CA PHE A 147 13.99 3.51 30.90
C PHE A 147 14.47 2.07 30.69
N ALA A 148 14.89 1.34 31.72
CA ALA A 148 15.36 -0.04 31.59
C ALA A 148 14.23 -1.06 31.62
N LEU A 149 13.16 -0.80 32.39
CA LEU A 149 12.12 -1.78 32.72
C LEU A 149 10.83 -1.63 31.92
N THR A 150 10.73 -0.66 31.00
CA THR A 150 9.51 -0.40 30.23
C THR A 150 9.81 -0.17 28.75
N ILE A 151 8.74 -0.03 27.95
CA ILE A 151 8.84 0.32 26.53
C ILE A 151 9.50 1.69 26.30
N LYS A 152 9.56 2.57 27.32
CA LYS A 152 10.18 3.91 27.26
C LYS A 152 11.59 3.88 26.67
N ARG A 153 12.33 2.78 26.82
CA ARG A 153 13.65 2.58 26.21
C ARG A 153 13.67 2.82 24.70
N ASN A 154 12.61 2.43 24.01
CA ASN A 154 12.57 2.27 22.56
C ASN A 154 11.24 2.70 21.94
N THR A 155 10.49 3.57 22.61
CA THR A 155 9.24 4.13 22.09
C THR A 155 9.43 5.61 21.80
N VAL A 156 9.14 6.00 20.56
CA VAL A 156 9.10 7.40 20.11
C VAL A 156 7.66 7.75 19.78
N ALA A 157 7.18 8.87 20.29
CA ALA A 157 5.87 9.40 19.93
C ALA A 157 6.01 10.28 18.67
N VAL A 158 5.23 9.98 17.64
CA VAL A 158 5.06 10.85 16.48
C VAL A 158 3.80 11.67 16.73
N VAL A 159 3.95 12.97 17.00
CA VAL A 159 2.86 13.88 17.36
C VAL A 159 2.69 14.92 16.26
N SER A 160 1.47 15.10 15.77
CA SER A 160 1.09 16.09 14.76
C SER A 160 -0.34 16.55 15.02
N ASP A 161 -0.64 17.81 14.70
CA ASP A 161 -2.01 18.36 14.69
C ASP A 161 -2.66 18.33 13.30
N GLY A 162 -1.92 17.86 12.28
CA GLY A 162 -2.40 17.77 10.89
C GLY A 162 -2.47 19.12 10.16
N SER A 163 -1.82 20.18 10.66
CA SER A 163 -1.82 21.50 10.03
C SER A 163 -0.93 21.61 8.79
N ALA A 164 0.04 20.71 8.64
CA ALA A 164 0.98 20.65 7.52
C ALA A 164 1.28 19.20 7.10
N ILE A 165 0.32 18.55 6.45
CA ILE A 165 0.44 17.14 6.01
C ILE A 165 1.08 17.10 4.64
N LEU A 166 2.34 16.66 4.57
CA LEU A 166 3.10 16.59 3.32
C LEU A 166 3.06 17.95 2.58
N GLY A 167 2.64 17.97 1.31
CA GLY A 167 2.35 19.18 0.53
C GLY A 167 0.85 19.51 0.43
N LEU A 168 0.00 18.87 1.24
CA LEU A 168 -1.46 18.97 1.18
C LEU A 168 -2.01 20.09 2.08
N GLY A 169 -1.19 20.66 2.95
CA GLY A 169 -1.58 21.72 3.87
C GLY A 169 -2.34 21.19 5.09
N ASN A 170 -3.32 21.97 5.54
CA ASN A 170 -4.09 21.68 6.76
C ASN A 170 -5.34 20.86 6.42
N LEU A 171 -5.27 19.55 6.67
CA LEU A 171 -6.42 18.64 6.55
C LEU A 171 -6.89 18.11 7.92
N GLY A 172 -6.25 18.57 9.00
CA GLY A 172 -6.57 18.19 10.37
C GLY A 172 -6.01 16.83 10.78
N PRO A 173 -6.12 16.47 12.08
CA PRO A 173 -5.38 15.35 12.67
C PRO A 173 -5.87 13.95 12.27
N LEU A 174 -7.00 13.84 11.55
CA LEU A 174 -7.57 12.56 11.09
C LEU A 174 -7.11 12.17 9.68
N ALA A 175 -6.56 13.12 8.92
CA ALA A 175 -6.07 12.94 7.55
C ALA A 175 -4.59 12.51 7.54
#